data_AF-A0A509AIF1-F1
#
_entry.id   AF-A0A509AIF1-F1
#
_cell.length_a   1.000
_cell.length_b   1.000
_cell.length_c   1.000
_cell.angle_alpha   90.00
_cell.angle_beta   90.00
_cell.angle_gamma   90.00
#
_symmetry.space_group_name_H-M   'P 1'
#
loop_
_entity.id
_entity.type
_entity.pdbx_description
1 polymer ?
#
loop_
_entity_poly.entity_id
_entity_poly.type
_entity_poly.pdbx_seq_one_letter_code
_entity_poly.pdbx_strand_id
1 'polypeptide(L)'
;MISVTLTNDYAYDKLSDLGLCVFTGNLKRLKKLLKKNGINTKFTNDSSLLHICSHNEDPNMFYFLLNKGCDYTHINGNGDTCLHMIVLNNNISCLEILCRYDIKDIINIKNNDGDTALHIAIKNGFYECFFLLIKKGADTNIKDYFGMDSYELIDLYEKKEKLYDCYSSTYANMFNLLVSMRRCK
;
A
#
# COMPACT_ATOMS: atom_id res chain seq x y z
N MET A 1 18.93 0.22 7.73
CA MET A 1 19.68 -0.54 6.72
C MET A 1 19.00 -1.89 6.56
N ILE A 2 17.89 -1.93 5.83
CA ILE A 2 17.16 -3.18 5.58
C ILE A 2 17.77 -3.78 4.31
N SER A 3 18.47 -4.89 4.53
CA SER A 3 19.04 -5.76 3.53
C SER A 3 17.93 -6.31 2.65
N VAL A 4 17.73 -5.71 1.47
CA VAL A 4 17.05 -6.40 0.38
C VAL A 4 18.06 -7.42 -0.15
N THR A 5 17.90 -8.67 0.25
CA THR A 5 18.47 -9.82 -0.44
C THR A 5 17.89 -9.87 -1.86
N LEU A 6 18.54 -9.12 -2.75
CA LEU A 6 18.48 -9.32 -4.19
C LEU A 6 19.21 -10.62 -4.51
N THR A 7 18.53 -11.75 -4.31
CA THR A 7 19.00 -13.04 -4.81
C THR A 7 17.86 -13.68 -5.59
N ASN A 8 17.80 -13.39 -6.88
CA ASN A 8 17.88 -14.41 -7.91
C ASN A 8 18.01 -13.77 -9.30
N ASP A 9 19.05 -14.23 -9.98
CA ASP A 9 19.48 -13.87 -11.32
C ASP A 9 18.34 -13.93 -12.36
N TYR A 10 18.50 -13.19 -13.46
CA TYR A 10 17.64 -13.07 -14.67
C TYR A 10 16.65 -11.89 -14.78
N ALA A 11 16.36 -11.11 -13.73
CA ALA A 11 15.42 -9.97 -13.80
C ALA A 11 16.07 -8.59 -14.07
N TYR A 12 17.37 -8.56 -14.37
CA TYR A 12 18.15 -7.32 -14.53
C TYR A 12 17.97 -6.61 -15.88
N ASP A 13 17.23 -7.19 -16.82
CA ASP A 13 16.98 -6.54 -18.10
C ASP A 13 15.71 -5.67 -18.00
N LYS A 14 15.91 -4.37 -17.75
CA LYS A 14 14.93 -3.27 -17.94
C LYS A 14 13.67 -3.31 -17.05
N LEU A 15 13.77 -2.79 -15.82
CA LEU A 15 12.77 -1.78 -15.46
C LEU A 15 12.91 -0.72 -16.57
N SER A 16 11.95 -0.62 -17.50
CA SER A 16 12.09 0.29 -18.64
C SER A 16 12.51 1.67 -18.12
N ASP A 17 13.32 2.43 -18.85
CA ASP A 17 13.83 3.75 -18.43
C ASP A 17 12.77 4.62 -17.72
N LEU A 18 11.51 4.48 -18.15
CA LEU A 18 10.34 5.09 -17.53
C LEU A 18 10.13 4.71 -16.06
N GLY A 19 10.11 3.41 -15.76
CA GLY A 19 9.92 2.88 -14.40
C GLY A 19 11.07 3.25 -13.48
N LEU A 20 12.32 3.21 -13.97
CA LEU A 20 13.48 3.61 -13.17
C LEU A 20 13.41 5.09 -12.77
N CYS A 21 12.91 5.95 -13.65
CA CYS A 21 12.70 7.36 -13.31
C CYS A 21 11.64 7.56 -12.23
N VAL A 22 10.58 6.73 -12.23
CA VAL A 22 9.56 6.76 -11.17
C VAL A 22 10.13 6.25 -9.86
N PHE A 23 10.85 5.13 -9.88
CA PHE A 23 11.49 4.57 -8.69
C PHE A 23 12.48 5.55 -8.05
N THR A 24 13.27 6.25 -8.88
CA THR A 24 14.31 7.20 -8.42
C THR A 24 13.81 8.64 -8.20
N GLY A 25 12.54 8.95 -8.48
CA GLY A 25 11.99 10.31 -8.29
C GLY A 25 12.40 11.31 -9.37
N ASN A 26 12.92 10.88 -10.52
CA ASN A 26 13.36 11.78 -11.59
C ASN A 26 12.17 12.30 -12.44
N LEU A 27 11.42 13.25 -11.88
CA LEU A 27 10.23 13.83 -12.50
C LEU A 27 10.54 14.51 -13.86
N LYS A 28 11.72 15.12 -14.00
CA LYS A 28 12.14 15.77 -15.26
C LYS A 28 12.31 14.75 -16.38
N ARG A 29 12.94 13.61 -16.11
CA ARG A 29 13.12 12.53 -17.08
C ARG A 29 11.80 11.80 -17.35
N LEU A 30 10.99 11.55 -16.33
CA LEU A 30 9.64 10.99 -16.48
C LEU A 30 8.82 11.81 -17.50
N LYS A 31 8.74 13.14 -17.32
CA LYS A 31 8.00 14.04 -18.22
C LYS A 31 8.45 13.95 -19.68
N LYS A 32 9.74 13.70 -19.94
CA LYS A 32 10.26 13.51 -21.30
C LYS A 32 9.85 12.15 -21.86
N LEU A 33 9.95 11.09 -21.07
CA LEU A 33 9.66 9.72 -21.49
C LEU A 33 8.17 9.47 -21.70
N LEU A 34 7.28 10.10 -20.92
CA LEU A 34 5.82 10.02 -21.12
C LEU A 34 5.33 10.63 -22.44
N LYS A 35 6.16 11.41 -23.16
CA LYS A 35 5.79 11.87 -24.51
C LYS A 35 5.79 10.73 -25.54
N LYS A 36 6.53 9.66 -25.26
CA LYS A 36 6.71 8.49 -26.14
C LYS A 36 6.12 7.20 -25.57
N ASN A 37 5.72 7.21 -24.30
CA ASN A 37 5.21 6.05 -23.58
C ASN A 37 3.83 6.39 -22.99
N GLY A 38 2.95 5.39 -22.85
CA GLY A 38 1.64 5.58 -22.20
C GLY A 38 1.78 5.75 -20.68
N ILE A 39 0.90 6.54 -20.07
CA ILE A 39 0.87 6.71 -18.60
C ILE A 39 0.51 5.41 -17.86
N ASN A 40 -0.22 4.50 -18.51
CA ASN A 40 -0.60 3.18 -17.97
C ASN A 40 0.28 2.05 -18.53
N THR A 41 1.54 2.35 -18.82
CA THR A 41 2.51 1.31 -19.22
C THR A 41 2.68 0.30 -18.09
N LYS A 42 2.66 -0.98 -18.45
CA LYS A 42 2.83 -2.12 -17.53
C LYS A 42 4.30 -2.55 -17.50
N PHE A 43 4.74 -3.00 -16.33
CA PHE A 43 6.11 -3.42 -16.04
C PHE A 43 6.15 -4.90 -15.67
N THR A 44 7.28 -5.35 -15.12
CA THR A 44 7.41 -6.70 -14.57
C THR A 44 6.30 -6.97 -13.55
N ASN A 45 5.81 -8.21 -13.56
CA ASN A 45 4.65 -8.66 -12.77
C ASN A 45 3.38 -7.82 -13.00
N ASP A 46 3.18 -7.30 -14.21
CA ASP A 46 2.04 -6.43 -14.56
C ASP A 46 1.93 -5.17 -13.66
N SER A 47 3.03 -4.70 -13.07
CA SER A 47 3.00 -3.52 -12.21
C SER A 47 2.74 -2.25 -13.02
N SER A 48 1.97 -1.29 -12.47
CA SER A 48 1.81 0.06 -13.05
C SER A 48 2.84 1.05 -12.50
N LEU A 49 2.89 2.27 -13.06
CA LEU A 49 3.73 3.34 -12.52
C LEU A 49 3.41 3.65 -11.05
N LEU A 50 2.13 3.57 -10.62
CA LEU A 50 1.75 3.84 -9.23
C LEU A 50 2.23 2.74 -8.26
N HIS A 51 2.28 1.48 -8.70
CA HIS A 51 2.90 0.40 -7.91
C HIS A 51 4.37 0.70 -7.66
N ILE A 52 5.13 1.04 -8.72
CA ILE A 52 6.55 1.39 -8.61
C ILE A 52 6.75 2.64 -7.75
N CYS A 53 5.89 3.65 -7.93
CA CYS A 53 5.97 4.92 -7.22
C CYS A 53 5.70 4.77 -5.72
N SER A 54 5.07 3.68 -5.28
CA SER A 54 4.79 3.43 -3.86
C SER A 54 6.06 3.27 -3.02
N HIS A 55 7.19 2.94 -3.66
CA HIS A 55 8.52 2.89 -3.03
C HIS A 55 9.22 4.25 -2.96
N ASN A 56 8.66 5.29 -3.60
CA ASN A 56 9.31 6.59 -3.70
C ASN A 56 9.04 7.45 -2.46
N GLU A 57 10.08 8.10 -1.94
CA GLU A 57 9.98 9.03 -0.80
C GLU A 57 9.41 10.40 -1.19
N ASP A 58 9.47 10.79 -2.47
CA ASP A 58 8.92 12.04 -3.00
C ASP A 58 7.46 11.87 -3.45
N PRO A 59 6.48 12.33 -2.65
CA PRO A 59 5.07 12.21 -2.98
C PRO A 59 4.66 13.04 -4.21
N ASN A 60 5.47 14.00 -4.65
CA ASN A 60 5.17 14.78 -5.86
C ASN A 60 5.16 13.92 -7.12
N MET A 61 5.97 12.85 -7.14
CA MET A 61 5.95 11.88 -8.23
C MET A 61 4.58 11.19 -8.31
N PHE A 62 4.08 10.70 -7.17
CA PHE A 62 2.80 10.02 -7.07
C PHE A 62 1.64 10.94 -7.45
N TYR A 63 1.64 12.17 -6.91
CA TYR A 63 0.67 13.19 -7.27
C TYR A 63 0.66 13.52 -8.77
N PHE A 64 1.85 13.66 -9.37
CA PHE A 64 1.97 13.93 -10.80
C PHE A 64 1.38 12.80 -11.66
N LEU A 65 1.66 11.54 -11.29
CA LEU A 65 1.14 10.37 -12.01
C LEU A 65 -0.40 10.32 -11.97
N LEU A 66 -1.00 10.51 -10.79
CA LEU A 66 -2.47 10.56 -10.65
C LEU A 66 -3.09 11.70 -11.48
N ASN A 67 -2.53 12.90 -11.41
CA ASN A 67 -2.99 14.05 -12.20
C ASN A 67 -2.85 13.85 -13.72
N LYS A 68 -2.00 12.91 -14.16
CA LYS A 68 -1.87 12.53 -15.57
C LYS A 68 -2.81 11.40 -15.99
N GLY A 69 -3.71 10.97 -15.10
CA GLY A 69 -4.67 9.90 -15.36
C GLY A 69 -4.04 8.52 -15.28
N CYS A 70 -2.99 8.35 -14.48
CA CYS A 70 -2.50 7.01 -14.18
C CYS A 70 -3.57 6.25 -13.39
N ASP A 71 -3.90 5.05 -13.84
CA ASP A 71 -4.96 4.23 -13.26
C ASP A 71 -4.53 3.66 -11.91
N TYR A 72 -5.18 4.12 -10.84
CA TYR A 72 -4.96 3.65 -9.47
C TYR A 72 -5.74 2.38 -9.14
N THR A 73 -6.67 1.98 -10.00
CA THR A 73 -7.50 0.76 -9.83
C THR A 73 -6.83 -0.50 -10.37
N HIS A 74 -5.77 -0.34 -11.15
CA HIS A 74 -5.01 -1.45 -11.72
C HIS A 74 -4.47 -2.40 -10.64
N ILE A 75 -4.54 -3.70 -10.93
CA ILE A 75 -4.11 -4.80 -10.08
C ILE A 75 -2.92 -5.49 -10.75
N ASN A 76 -1.81 -5.67 -10.04
CA ASN A 76 -0.62 -6.34 -10.56
C ASN A 76 -0.75 -7.88 -10.47
N GLY A 77 0.27 -8.62 -10.92
CA GLY A 77 0.28 -10.09 -10.92
C GLY A 77 0.19 -10.75 -9.55
N ASN A 78 0.45 -10.03 -8.45
CA ASN A 78 0.27 -10.49 -7.07
C ASN A 78 -1.13 -10.21 -6.52
N GLY A 79 -2.03 -9.64 -7.32
CA GLY A 79 -3.33 -9.18 -6.84
C GLY A 79 -3.26 -7.86 -6.07
N ASP A 80 -2.09 -7.22 -6.00
CA ASP A 80 -1.94 -5.94 -5.30
C ASP A 80 -2.45 -4.79 -6.16
N THR A 81 -3.13 -3.85 -5.52
CA THR A 81 -3.34 -2.47 -6.03
C THR A 81 -2.21 -1.57 -5.57
N CYS A 82 -2.15 -0.33 -6.09
CA CYS A 82 -1.19 0.64 -5.57
C CYS A 82 -1.39 0.93 -4.06
N LEU A 83 -2.62 0.81 -3.54
CA LEU A 83 -2.90 0.99 -2.11
C LEU A 83 -2.23 -0.07 -1.25
N HIS A 84 -2.21 -1.34 -1.69
CA HIS A 84 -1.48 -2.40 -0.99
C HIS A 84 0.01 -2.06 -0.90
N MET A 85 0.62 -1.66 -2.01
CA MET A 85 2.05 -1.31 -2.07
C MET A 85 2.38 -0.07 -1.23
N ILE A 86 1.52 0.96 -1.23
CA ILE A 86 1.69 2.15 -0.38
C ILE A 86 1.72 1.77 1.09
N VAL A 87 0.77 0.94 1.54
CA VAL A 87 0.67 0.54 2.94
C VAL A 87 1.79 -0.41 3.32
N LEU A 88 2.15 -1.36 2.45
CA LEU A 88 3.29 -2.27 2.66
C LEU A 88 4.61 -1.51 2.85
N ASN A 89 4.80 -0.43 2.09
CA ASN A 89 5.97 0.44 2.21
C ASN A 89 5.82 1.51 3.31
N ASN A 90 4.71 1.51 4.06
CA ASN A 90 4.36 2.53 5.07
C ASN A 90 4.48 3.98 4.54
N ASN A 91 4.12 4.20 3.27
CA ASN A 91 4.29 5.49 2.60
C ASN A 91 3.08 6.41 2.88
N ILE A 92 3.05 6.98 4.09
CA ILE A 92 1.94 7.83 4.57
C ILE A 92 1.67 9.00 3.62
N SER A 93 2.71 9.64 3.09
CA SER A 93 2.56 10.77 2.17
C SER A 93 1.79 10.40 0.89
N CYS A 94 2.09 9.24 0.29
CA CYS A 94 1.34 8.75 -0.87
C CYS A 94 -0.08 8.30 -0.48
N LEU A 95 -0.24 7.71 0.71
CA LEU A 95 -1.56 7.31 1.23
C LEU A 95 -2.47 8.52 1.42
N GLU A 96 -1.97 9.60 2.01
CA GLU A 96 -2.71 10.84 2.19
C GLU A 96 -3.14 11.45 0.85
N ILE A 97 -2.26 11.44 -0.16
CA ILE A 97 -2.60 11.90 -1.51
C ILE A 97 -3.69 11.03 -2.12
N LEU A 98 -3.53 9.71 -2.09
CA LEU A 98 -4.50 8.77 -2.65
C LEU A 98 -5.86 8.90 -1.94
N CYS A 99 -5.85 9.10 -0.63
CA CYS A 99 -7.05 9.33 0.18
C CYS A 99 -7.79 10.64 -0.17
N ARG A 100 -7.23 11.55 -0.96
CA ARG A 100 -7.98 12.71 -1.48
C ARG A 100 -8.95 12.33 -2.61
N TYR A 101 -8.79 11.15 -3.21
CA TYR A 101 -9.68 10.59 -4.22
C TYR A 101 -10.74 9.68 -3.57
N ASP A 102 -11.79 9.33 -4.32
CA ASP A 102 -12.73 8.28 -3.89
C ASP A 102 -12.10 6.92 -4.19
N ILE A 103 -11.69 6.20 -3.14
CA ILE A 103 -10.93 4.95 -3.24
C ILE A 103 -11.78 3.71 -2.91
N LYS A 104 -13.11 3.84 -2.88
CA LYS A 104 -14.03 2.72 -2.56
C LYS A 104 -13.81 1.50 -3.45
N ASP A 105 -13.44 1.72 -4.70
CA ASP A 105 -13.22 0.65 -5.68
C ASP A 105 -11.99 -0.21 -5.36
N ILE A 106 -11.05 0.29 -4.55
CA ILE A 106 -9.81 -0.42 -4.23
C ILE A 106 -9.58 -0.71 -2.75
N ILE A 107 -10.26 0.00 -1.83
CA ILE A 107 -9.96 -0.02 -0.39
C ILE A 107 -10.15 -1.41 0.25
N ASN A 108 -11.02 -2.22 -0.34
CA ASN A 108 -11.43 -3.53 0.15
C ASN A 108 -10.99 -4.68 -0.78
N ILE A 109 -10.20 -4.41 -1.82
CA ILE A 109 -9.65 -5.45 -2.69
C ILE A 109 -8.72 -6.33 -1.85
N LYS A 110 -8.78 -7.64 -2.07
CA LYS A 110 -7.86 -8.61 -1.51
C LYS A 110 -6.79 -8.95 -2.55
N ASN A 111 -5.53 -8.96 -2.15
CA ASN A 111 -4.45 -9.50 -2.96
C ASN A 111 -4.43 -11.04 -2.95
N ASN A 112 -3.45 -11.66 -3.62
CA ASN A 112 -3.36 -13.11 -3.72
C ASN A 112 -3.04 -13.80 -2.38
N ASP A 113 -2.50 -13.08 -1.40
CA ASP A 113 -2.33 -13.56 -0.01
C ASP A 113 -3.62 -13.45 0.81
N GLY A 114 -4.71 -12.99 0.19
CA GLY A 114 -5.99 -12.74 0.84
C GLY A 114 -6.00 -11.48 1.70
N ASP A 115 -5.00 -10.62 1.58
CA ASP A 115 -4.90 -9.41 2.39
C ASP A 115 -5.51 -8.21 1.71
N THR A 116 -6.27 -7.41 2.47
CA THR A 116 -6.59 -6.03 2.09
C THR A 116 -5.46 -5.12 2.56
N ALA A 117 -5.45 -3.88 2.08
CA ALA A 117 -4.56 -2.86 2.62
C ALA A 117 -4.71 -2.68 4.15
N LEU A 118 -5.91 -2.87 4.70
CA LEU A 118 -6.14 -2.82 6.15
C LEU A 118 -5.46 -3.99 6.88
N HIS A 119 -5.50 -5.20 6.32
CA HIS A 119 -4.77 -6.34 6.88
C HIS A 119 -3.27 -6.09 6.90
N ILE A 120 -2.69 -5.55 5.82
CA ILE A 120 -1.27 -5.21 5.77
C ILE A 120 -0.91 -4.20 6.86
N ALA A 121 -1.73 -3.16 7.07
CA ALA A 121 -1.50 -2.17 8.12
C ALA A 121 -1.50 -2.81 9.53
N ILE A 122 -2.44 -3.72 9.81
CA ILE A 122 -2.52 -4.43 11.10
C ILE A 122 -1.31 -5.35 11.27
N LYS A 123 -1.03 -6.22 10.29
CA LYS A 123 0.05 -7.22 10.36
C LYS A 123 1.45 -6.60 10.57
N ASN A 124 1.63 -5.33 10.20
CA ASN A 124 2.87 -4.58 10.37
C ASN A 124 2.83 -3.54 11.51
N GLY A 125 1.70 -3.39 12.22
CA GLY A 125 1.57 -2.39 13.29
C GLY A 125 1.60 -0.94 12.79
N PHE A 126 1.25 -0.67 11.52
CA PHE A 126 1.26 0.67 10.94
C PHE A 126 0.00 1.44 11.33
N TYR A 127 -0.02 2.00 12.55
CA TYR A 127 -1.16 2.71 13.11
C TYR A 127 -1.67 3.86 12.22
N GLU A 128 -0.78 4.65 11.64
CA GLU A 128 -1.19 5.80 10.81
C GLU A 128 -1.88 5.36 9.51
N CYS A 129 -1.34 4.33 8.83
CA CYS A 129 -1.99 3.70 7.69
C CYS A 129 -3.37 3.16 8.08
N PHE A 130 -3.44 2.43 9.18
CA PHE A 130 -4.68 1.88 9.72
C PHE A 130 -5.73 2.97 9.97
N PHE A 131 -5.34 4.04 10.66
CA PHE A 131 -6.21 5.18 10.96
C PHE A 131 -6.78 5.82 9.69
N LEU A 132 -5.94 6.09 8.69
CA LEU A 132 -6.37 6.68 7.41
C LEU A 132 -7.33 5.77 6.64
N LEU A 133 -7.05 4.47 6.59
CA LEU A 133 -7.91 3.48 5.92
C LEU A 133 -9.28 3.37 6.60
N ILE A 134 -9.33 3.29 7.93
CA ILE A 134 -10.59 3.26 8.69
C ILE A 134 -11.40 4.53 8.46
N LYS A 135 -10.75 5.70 8.47
CA LYS A 135 -11.39 6.99 8.17
C LYS A 135 -11.97 7.05 6.75
N LYS A 136 -11.39 6.30 5.81
CA LYS A 136 -11.86 6.18 4.42
C LYS A 136 -12.90 5.07 4.22
N GLY A 137 -13.28 4.37 5.28
CA GLY A 137 -14.35 3.38 5.25
C GLY A 137 -13.90 1.98 4.85
N ALA A 138 -12.64 1.62 5.12
CA ALA A 138 -12.20 0.23 4.99
C ALA A 138 -13.10 -0.71 5.83
N ASP A 139 -13.50 -1.84 5.24
CA ASP A 139 -14.35 -2.81 5.92
C ASP A 139 -13.54 -3.72 6.84
N THR A 140 -13.82 -3.63 8.14
CA THR A 140 -13.13 -4.38 9.19
C THR A 140 -13.55 -5.85 9.27
N ASN A 141 -14.63 -6.25 8.59
CA ASN A 141 -15.18 -7.61 8.65
C ASN A 141 -14.67 -8.51 7.51
N ILE A 142 -13.89 -7.96 6.57
CA ILE A 142 -13.28 -8.77 5.51
C ILE A 142 -12.30 -9.74 6.16
N LYS A 143 -12.41 -11.02 5.79
CA LYS A 143 -11.53 -12.07 6.29
C LYS A 143 -10.34 -12.28 5.38
N ASP A 144 -9.16 -12.41 5.97
CA ASP A 144 -7.93 -12.78 5.25
C ASP A 144 -7.93 -14.25 4.81
N TYR A 145 -6.80 -14.76 4.29
CA TYR A 145 -6.69 -16.16 3.86
C TYR A 145 -6.86 -17.17 5.02
N PHE A 146 -6.53 -16.78 6.25
CA PHE A 146 -6.70 -17.60 7.45
C PHE A 146 -8.10 -17.49 8.05
N GLY A 147 -9.00 -16.74 7.40
CA GLY A 147 -10.36 -16.51 7.89
C GLY A 147 -10.44 -15.47 9.00
N MET A 148 -9.36 -14.71 9.26
CA MET A 148 -9.31 -13.70 10.32
C MET A 148 -9.76 -12.35 9.81
N ASP A 149 -10.69 -11.71 10.53
CA ASP A 149 -11.05 -10.31 10.30
C ASP A 149 -10.09 -9.32 11.01
N SER A 150 -10.36 -8.01 10.89
CA SER A 150 -9.49 -7.00 11.50
C SER A 150 -9.43 -7.07 13.02
N TYR A 151 -10.51 -7.46 13.69
CA TYR A 151 -10.54 -7.58 15.15
C TYR A 151 -9.75 -8.80 15.61
N GLU A 152 -9.92 -9.93 14.92
CA GLU A 152 -9.21 -11.18 15.18
C GLU A 152 -7.70 -11.01 14.94
N LEU A 153 -7.31 -10.30 13.87
CA LEU A 153 -5.90 -9.96 13.62
C LEU A 153 -5.31 -9.06 14.71
N ILE A 154 -6.01 -8.00 15.13
CA ILE A 154 -5.49 -7.10 16.18
C ILE A 154 -5.26 -7.87 17.49
N ASP A 155 -6.21 -8.71 17.91
CA ASP A 155 -6.07 -9.53 19.14
C ASP A 155 -4.90 -10.53 19.04
N LEU A 156 -4.73 -11.18 17.88
CA LEU A 156 -3.59 -12.07 17.63
C LEU A 156 -2.25 -11.34 17.77
N TYR A 157 -2.13 -10.17 17.15
CA TYR A 157 -0.87 -9.41 17.16
C TYR A 157 -0.61 -8.70 18.49
N GLU A 158 -1.65 -8.30 19.24
CA GLU A 158 -1.50 -7.80 20.61
C GLU A 158 -0.94 -8.89 21.53
N LYS A 159 -1.44 -10.13 21.42
CA LYS A 159 -0.88 -11.28 22.16
C LYS A 159 0.57 -11.56 21.78
N LYS A 160 0.88 -11.47 20.48
CA LYS A 160 2.24 -11.63 19.97
C LYS A 160 3.18 -10.55 20.52
N GLU A 161 2.74 -9.30 20.57
CA GLU A 161 3.50 -8.18 21.13
C GLU A 161 3.83 -8.40 22.62
N LYS A 162 2.86 -8.84 23.42
CA LYS A 162 3.06 -9.17 24.84
C LYS A 162 4.06 -10.32 25.06
N LEU A 163 4.14 -11.27 24.12
CA LEU A 163 5.09 -12.40 24.22
C LEU A 163 6.55 -12.00 23.99
N TYR A 164 6.81 -10.90 23.29
CA TYR A 164 8.17 -10.45 22.96
C TYR A 164 8.66 -9.28 23.82
N ASP A 165 7.96 -8.94 24.91
CA ASP A 165 8.26 -7.80 25.82
C ASP A 165 8.38 -6.43 25.12
N CYS A 166 7.86 -6.29 23.90
CA CYS A 166 7.72 -5.01 23.25
C CYS A 166 6.44 -4.33 23.73
N TYR A 167 6.50 -3.54 24.81
CA TYR A 167 5.34 -2.75 25.24
C TYR A 167 5.10 -1.57 24.29
N SER A 168 4.45 -1.80 23.15
CA SER A 168 3.82 -0.72 22.40
C SER A 168 2.31 -0.72 22.65
N SER A 169 1.71 0.48 22.60
CA SER A 169 0.27 0.65 22.71
C SER A 169 -0.44 0.51 21.36
N THR A 170 0.27 0.07 20.32
CA THR A 170 -0.21 0.11 18.93
C THR A 170 -1.51 -0.65 18.73
N TYR A 171 -1.54 -1.95 19.08
CA TYR A 171 -2.73 -2.77 18.87
C TYR A 171 -3.87 -2.40 19.82
N ALA A 172 -3.55 -1.99 21.05
CA ALA A 172 -4.54 -1.42 21.97
C ALA A 172 -5.19 -0.14 21.39
N ASN A 173 -4.39 0.75 20.78
CA ASN A 173 -4.88 1.96 20.14
C ASN A 173 -5.72 1.63 18.89
N MET A 174 -5.29 0.67 18.06
CA MET A 174 -6.07 0.20 16.92
C MET A 174 -7.43 -0.35 17.36
N PHE A 175 -7.45 -1.20 18.39
CA PHE A 175 -8.68 -1.76 18.95
C PHE A 175 -9.62 -0.66 19.48
N ASN A 176 -9.08 0.27 20.28
CA ASN A 176 -9.84 1.41 20.80
C ASN A 176 -10.44 2.27 19.68
N LEU A 177 -9.71 2.48 18.58
CA LEU A 177 -10.22 3.19 17.42
C LEU A 177 -11.43 2.46 16.81
N LEU A 178 -11.34 1.15 16.58
CA LEU A 178 -12.46 0.37 16.01
C LEU A 178 -13.72 0.43 16.89
N VAL A 179 -13.53 0.30 18.20
CA VAL A 179 -14.64 0.38 19.17
C VAL A 179 -15.27 1.78 19.16
N SER A 180 -14.46 2.84 19.05
CA SER A 180 -14.96 4.22 19.00
C SER A 180 -15.81 4.48 17.75
N MET A 181 -15.37 3.99 16.59
CA MET A 181 -16.06 4.20 15.31
C MET A 181 -17.39 3.44 15.20
N ARG A 182 -17.52 2.29 15.88
CA ARG A 182 -18.78 1.52 15.94
C ARG A 182 -19.87 2.23 16.76
N ARG A 183 -19.48 3.07 17.73
CA ARG A 183 -20.43 3.84 18.56
C ARG A 183 -20.99 5.08 17.86
N CYS A 184 -20.41 5.49 16.72
CA CYS A 184 -20.80 6.68 15.96
C CYS A 184 -21.68 6.38 14.73
N LYS A 185 -22.04 5.11 14.48
CA LYS A 185 -23.00 4.68 13.45
C LYS A 185 -24.34 4.35 14.08
#